data_AF-A0A3Q3DB71-F1
#
_entry.id   AF-A0A3Q3DB71-F1
#
_cell.length_a   1.000
_cell.length_b   1.000
_cell.length_c   1.000
_cell.angle_alpha   90.00
_cell.angle_beta   90.00
_cell.angle_gamma   90.00
#
_symmetry.space_group_name_H-M   'P 1'
#
loop_
_entity.id
_entity.type
_entity.pdbx_description
1 polymer ?
#
loop_
_entity_poly.entity_id
_entity_poly.type
_entity_poly.pdbx_seq_one_letter_code
_entity_poly.pdbx_strand_id
1 'polypeptide(L)'
;MTVGCVAGDEESYEIYKDLMDLVIQDRHEGYKPTDKHKTDLNPEKLKGGEDLDPNYVLSSRVRTGRSIRGFCLPPHCSRGERRAVEKLSVQVLESLTGDLQGKYYALKDMMEAEQQQMIYDHFLFEKPVSPLLLASGMARDWPDGRGIWYNEYKTFLVWVNEKDHLRVISIDLHRERWQHEGSVYSVLQWNSRGLITQISYA
;
A
#
# COMPACT_ATOMS: atom_id res chain seq x y z
N MET A 1 16.99 5.67 -13.07
CA MET A 1 17.97 5.41 -11.99
C MET A 1 17.21 4.82 -10.79
N THR A 2 17.77 3.82 -10.11
CA THR A 2 17.17 3.21 -8.90
C THR A 2 17.76 3.82 -7.64
N VAL A 3 17.03 3.80 -6.51
CA VAL A 3 17.50 4.38 -5.23
C VAL A 3 18.75 3.66 -4.69
N GLY A 4 18.79 2.33 -4.74
CA GLY A 4 19.99 1.55 -4.39
C GLY A 4 20.20 1.27 -2.88
N CYS A 5 19.35 1.80 -2.01
CA CYS A 5 19.29 1.45 -0.58
C CYS A 5 17.83 1.25 -0.12
N VAL A 6 17.66 0.63 1.05
CA VAL A 6 16.38 0.45 1.73
C VAL A 6 16.56 0.67 3.24
N ALA A 7 15.49 1.09 3.92
CA ALA A 7 15.43 1.13 5.38
C ALA A 7 15.00 -0.25 5.93
N GLY A 8 15.62 -0.67 7.03
CA GLY A 8 15.27 -1.91 7.74
C GLY A 8 14.21 -1.69 8.83
N ASP A 9 14.11 -0.48 9.35
CA ASP A 9 13.26 -0.01 10.45
C ASP A 9 13.09 1.52 10.35
N GLU A 10 12.36 2.14 11.29
CA GLU A 10 12.13 3.59 11.33
C GLU A 10 13.44 4.34 11.62
N GLU A 11 14.26 3.82 12.52
CA GLU A 11 15.52 4.40 12.99
C GLU A 11 16.59 4.45 11.90
N SER A 12 16.51 3.59 10.88
CA SER A 12 17.42 3.56 9.73
C SER A 12 17.58 4.93 9.06
N TYR A 13 16.52 5.74 8.99
CA TYR A 13 16.59 7.09 8.40
C TYR A 13 17.42 8.07 9.24
N GLU A 14 17.42 7.92 10.57
CA GLU A 14 18.20 8.80 11.46
C GLU A 14 19.63 8.28 11.65
N ILE A 15 19.81 6.97 11.89
CA ILE A 15 21.13 6.36 12.14
C ILE A 15 22.03 6.49 10.91
N TYR A 16 21.46 6.35 9.71
CA TYR A 16 22.19 6.44 8.44
C TYR A 16 21.87 7.73 7.66
N LYS A 17 21.46 8.80 8.36
CA LYS A 17 21.06 10.09 7.76
C LYS A 17 22.09 10.65 6.77
N ASP A 18 23.38 10.52 7.06
CA ASP A 18 24.44 11.06 6.18
C ASP A 18 24.40 10.45 4.76
N LEU A 19 23.91 9.20 4.65
CA LEU A 19 23.64 8.55 3.37
C LEU A 19 22.20 8.83 2.91
N MET A 20 21.21 8.63 3.77
CA MET A 20 19.79 8.71 3.42
C MET A 20 19.39 10.10 2.94
N ASP A 21 19.88 11.15 3.59
CA ASP A 21 19.61 12.55 3.22
C ASP A 21 20.11 12.87 1.81
N LEU A 22 21.33 12.43 1.45
CA LEU A 22 21.88 12.62 0.11
C LEU A 22 21.05 11.90 -0.95
N VAL A 23 20.66 10.65 -0.66
CA VAL A 23 19.84 9.83 -1.56
C VAL A 23 18.44 10.42 -1.73
N ILE A 24 17.81 10.87 -0.65
CA ILE A 24 16.49 11.51 -0.67
C ILE A 24 16.56 12.81 -1.48
N GLN A 25 17.57 13.65 -1.22
CA GLN A 25 17.73 14.92 -1.93
C GLN A 25 17.91 14.71 -3.44
N ASP A 26 18.74 13.75 -3.86
CA ASP A 26 18.93 13.43 -5.28
C ASP A 26 17.66 12.84 -5.89
N ARG A 27 17.05 11.86 -5.22
CA ARG A 27 15.85 11.17 -5.73
C ARG A 27 14.63 12.09 -5.81
N HIS A 28 14.52 13.06 -4.91
CA HIS A 28 13.37 13.95 -4.78
C HIS A 28 13.70 15.40 -5.19
N GLU A 29 14.52 15.56 -6.23
CA GLU A 29 14.71 16.82 -6.96
C GLU A 29 15.13 18.02 -6.07
N GLY A 30 16.05 17.75 -5.13
CA GLY A 30 16.61 18.76 -4.25
C GLY A 30 15.89 18.95 -2.92
N TYR A 31 14.99 18.03 -2.54
CA TYR A 31 14.33 18.03 -1.23
C TYR A 31 15.35 17.92 -0.08
N LYS A 32 15.53 18.98 0.70
CA LYS A 32 16.63 19.12 1.66
C LYS A 32 16.25 18.51 3.01
N PRO A 33 17.24 18.12 3.84
CA PRO A 33 17.00 17.67 5.22
C PRO A 33 16.28 18.71 6.10
N THR A 34 16.38 19.99 5.75
CA THR A 34 15.71 21.09 6.45
C THR A 34 14.27 21.33 5.99
N ASP A 35 13.87 20.74 4.87
CA ASP A 35 12.53 20.91 4.32
C ASP A 35 11.52 20.12 5.17
N LYS A 36 10.26 20.58 5.18
CA LYS A 36 9.18 19.96 5.96
C LYS A 36 8.09 19.47 5.03
N HIS A 37 7.78 18.18 5.11
CA HIS A 37 6.73 17.59 4.29
C HIS A 37 5.37 18.03 4.81
N LYS A 38 4.46 18.39 3.90
CA LYS A 38 3.08 18.74 4.23
C LYS A 38 2.17 17.67 3.68
N THR A 39 1.48 16.98 4.58
CA THR A 39 0.44 16.02 4.21
C THR A 39 -0.89 16.73 4.10
N ASP A 40 -1.54 16.65 2.95
CA ASP A 40 -2.91 17.11 2.72
C ASP A 40 -3.70 16.00 2.03
N LEU A 41 -4.63 15.42 2.78
CA LEU A 41 -5.44 14.29 2.32
C LEU A 41 -6.91 14.68 2.21
N ASN A 42 -7.22 15.98 2.12
CA ASN A 42 -8.58 16.45 1.89
C ASN A 42 -8.94 16.37 0.39
N PRO A 43 -9.85 15.46 -0.03
CA PRO A 43 -10.26 15.35 -1.43
C PRO A 43 -11.00 16.60 -1.94
N GLU A 44 -11.65 17.36 -1.07
CA GLU A 44 -12.44 18.56 -1.44
C GLU A 44 -11.56 19.67 -2.04
N LYS A 45 -10.24 19.62 -1.83
CA LYS A 45 -9.30 20.57 -2.42
C LYS A 45 -8.88 20.19 -3.83
N LEU A 46 -9.18 18.97 -4.28
CA LEU A 46 -8.94 18.54 -5.65
C LEU A 46 -9.91 19.29 -6.58
N LYS A 47 -9.40 19.74 -7.74
CA LYS A 47 -10.20 20.45 -8.74
C LYS A 47 -10.18 19.68 -10.05
N GLY A 48 -11.36 19.29 -10.54
CA GLY A 48 -11.51 18.47 -11.75
C GLY A 48 -11.18 16.99 -11.50
N GLY A 49 -11.11 16.21 -12.59
CA GLY A 49 -10.79 14.78 -12.55
C GLY A 49 -11.99 13.84 -12.46
N GLU A 50 -13.21 14.41 -12.39
CA GLU A 50 -14.49 13.67 -12.41
C GLU A 50 -14.87 13.21 -13.82
N ASP A 51 -14.35 13.87 -14.87
CA ASP A 51 -14.80 13.78 -16.26
C ASP A 51 -13.68 13.36 -17.22
N LEU A 52 -12.76 12.52 -16.76
CA LEU A 52 -11.71 11.97 -17.61
C LEU A 52 -12.33 11.16 -18.76
N ASP A 53 -11.95 11.47 -20.00
CA ASP A 53 -12.54 10.83 -21.19
C ASP A 53 -12.30 9.30 -21.16
N PRO A 54 -13.35 8.47 -21.03
CA PRO A 54 -13.21 7.02 -20.89
C PRO A 54 -12.73 6.34 -22.18
N ASN A 55 -12.74 7.03 -23.32
CA ASN A 55 -12.13 6.53 -24.55
C ASN A 55 -10.60 6.48 -24.47
N TYR A 56 -10.01 7.26 -23.55
CA TYR A 56 -8.56 7.33 -23.34
C TYR A 56 -8.14 6.78 -21.97
N VAL A 57 -8.93 7.04 -20.93
CA VAL A 57 -8.63 6.60 -19.56
C VAL A 57 -9.42 5.34 -19.23
N LEU A 58 -8.74 4.19 -19.27
CA LEU A 58 -9.37 2.88 -19.02
C LEU A 58 -9.70 2.64 -17.54
N SER A 59 -8.91 3.23 -16.64
CA SER A 59 -9.04 3.10 -15.19
C SER A 59 -8.24 4.17 -14.48
N SER A 60 -8.71 4.57 -13.31
CA SER A 60 -8.02 5.51 -12.42
C SER A 60 -7.62 4.79 -11.15
N ARG A 61 -6.39 5.04 -10.65
CA ARG A 61 -5.87 4.34 -9.47
C ARG A 61 -5.00 5.24 -8.62
N VAL A 62 -5.29 5.28 -7.32
CA VAL A 62 -4.47 5.95 -6.30
C VAL A 62 -3.92 4.90 -5.35
N ARG A 63 -2.62 4.96 -5.06
CA ARG A 63 -1.94 4.06 -4.12
C ARG A 63 -1.11 4.85 -3.13
N THR A 64 -1.01 4.35 -1.90
CA THR A 64 -0.01 4.81 -0.94
C THR A 64 0.52 3.65 -0.09
N GLY A 65 1.69 3.80 0.49
CA GLY A 65 2.29 2.85 1.43
C GLY A 65 2.15 3.36 2.86
N ARG A 66 2.00 2.44 3.82
CA ARG A 66 2.00 2.76 5.24
C ARG A 66 2.80 1.72 6.02
N SER A 67 3.54 2.19 7.01
CA SER A 67 4.39 1.38 7.88
C SER A 67 3.94 1.53 9.33
N ILE A 68 3.56 0.42 9.96
CA ILE A 68 3.22 0.38 11.39
C ILE A 68 4.47 0.60 12.25
N ARG A 69 4.49 1.67 13.06
CA ARG A 69 5.59 1.96 14.00
C ARG A 69 5.76 0.85 15.02
N GLY A 70 7.01 0.59 15.41
CA GLY A 70 7.38 -0.44 16.37
C GLY A 70 7.58 -1.83 15.77
N PHE A 71 7.47 -1.97 14.44
CA PHE A 71 7.86 -3.17 13.71
C PHE A 71 8.93 -2.81 12.67
N CYS A 72 9.92 -3.69 12.50
CA CYS A 72 10.89 -3.54 11.42
C CYS A 72 10.18 -3.63 10.06
N LEU A 73 10.73 -2.95 9.05
CA LEU A 73 10.25 -2.95 7.67
C LEU A 73 10.53 -4.30 6.96
N PRO A 74 9.88 -4.58 5.82
CA PRO A 74 9.98 -5.89 5.14
C PRO A 74 11.40 -6.40 4.83
N PRO A 75 12.42 -5.55 4.55
CA PRO A 75 13.79 -6.02 4.42
C PRO A 75 14.29 -6.77 5.66
N HIS A 76 13.92 -6.34 6.86
CA HIS A 76 14.50 -6.82 8.11
C HIS A 76 13.53 -7.60 9.02
N CYS A 77 12.22 -7.40 8.90
CA CYS A 77 11.25 -7.99 9.82
C CYS A 77 11.37 -9.52 9.96
N SER A 78 11.21 -9.99 11.19
CA SER A 78 11.08 -11.41 11.51
C SER A 78 9.73 -11.97 11.08
N ARG A 79 9.59 -13.29 11.02
CA ARG A 79 8.27 -13.93 10.81
C ARG A 79 7.26 -13.53 11.89
N GLY A 80 7.71 -13.36 13.13
CA GLY A 80 6.85 -12.95 14.25
C GLY A 80 6.29 -11.54 14.07
N GLU A 81 7.15 -10.58 13.77
CA GLU A 81 6.73 -9.20 13.47
C GLU A 81 5.80 -9.14 12.26
N ARG A 82 6.13 -9.85 11.18
CA ARG A 82 5.30 -9.90 9.97
C ARG A 82 3.88 -10.41 10.27
N ARG A 83 3.76 -11.49 11.04
CA ARG A 83 2.46 -12.04 11.47
C ARG A 83 1.72 -11.11 12.42
N ALA A 84 2.43 -10.36 13.27
CA ALA A 84 1.82 -9.36 14.13
C ALA A 84 1.25 -8.18 13.32
N VAL A 85 1.99 -7.69 12.32
CA VAL A 85 1.52 -6.69 11.35
C VAL A 85 0.29 -7.20 10.59
N GLU A 86 0.32 -8.45 10.11
CA GLU A 86 -0.83 -9.08 9.45
C GLU A 86 -2.06 -9.08 10.36
N LYS A 87 -1.92 -9.63 11.57
CA LYS A 87 -3.02 -9.71 12.55
C LYS A 87 -3.62 -8.34 12.87
N LEU A 88 -2.79 -7.34 13.17
CA LEU A 88 -3.24 -5.98 13.48
C LEU A 88 -3.96 -5.35 12.28
N SER A 89 -3.42 -5.52 11.08
CA SER A 89 -4.01 -5.01 9.85
C SER A 89 -5.38 -5.62 9.61
N VAL A 90 -5.50 -6.95 9.71
CA VAL A 90 -6.77 -7.67 9.51
C VAL A 90 -7.83 -7.21 10.51
N GLN A 91 -7.47 -7.09 11.80
CA GLN A 91 -8.40 -6.64 12.84
C GLN A 91 -9.01 -5.26 12.52
N VAL A 92 -8.20 -4.33 12.02
CA VAL A 92 -8.65 -2.98 11.65
C VAL A 92 -9.47 -3.00 10.37
N LEU A 93 -9.05 -3.77 9.36
CA LEU A 93 -9.73 -3.87 8.07
C LEU A 93 -11.10 -4.57 8.19
N GLU A 94 -11.25 -5.53 9.11
CA GLU A 94 -12.52 -6.19 9.40
C GLU A 94 -13.51 -5.29 10.16
N SER A 95 -13.03 -4.22 10.81
CA SER A 95 -13.91 -3.22 11.44
C SER A 95 -14.52 -2.21 10.47
N LEU A 96 -14.09 -2.23 9.19
CA LEU A 96 -14.61 -1.32 8.17
C LEU A 96 -16.06 -1.69 7.82
N THR A 97 -16.89 -0.66 7.69
CA THR A 97 -18.33 -0.79 7.43
C THR A 97 -18.74 0.06 6.22
N GLY A 98 -19.98 -0.14 5.75
CA GLY A 98 -20.53 0.61 4.62
C GLY A 98 -19.84 0.25 3.30
N ASP A 99 -19.51 1.27 2.52
CA ASP A 99 -18.83 1.16 1.22
C ASP A 99 -17.41 0.56 1.31
N LEU A 100 -16.83 0.58 2.51
CA LEU A 100 -15.52 0.01 2.82
C LEU A 100 -15.62 -1.35 3.51
N GLN A 101 -16.81 -1.95 3.67
CA GLN A 101 -16.90 -3.31 4.17
C GLN A 101 -16.26 -4.29 3.19
N GLY A 102 -15.47 -5.22 3.71
CA GLY A 102 -14.69 -6.12 2.87
C GLY A 102 -14.18 -7.35 3.61
N LYS A 103 -13.35 -8.13 2.91
CA LYS A 103 -12.83 -9.39 3.41
C LYS A 103 -11.34 -9.53 3.13
N TYR A 104 -10.62 -10.10 4.10
CA TYR A 104 -9.22 -10.46 3.96
C TYR A 104 -9.06 -11.90 3.43
N TYR A 105 -8.05 -12.07 2.59
CA TYR A 105 -7.66 -13.33 1.98
C TYR A 105 -6.15 -13.50 2.15
N ALA A 106 -5.75 -14.47 2.98
CA ALA A 106 -4.35 -14.80 3.17
C ALA A 106 -3.82 -15.54 1.94
N LEU A 107 -2.64 -15.17 1.44
CA LEU A 107 -2.05 -15.78 0.25
C LEU A 107 -1.83 -17.28 0.41
N LYS A 108 -1.47 -17.74 1.62
CA LYS A 108 -1.22 -19.15 1.92
C LYS A 108 -2.45 -20.05 1.74
N ASP A 109 -3.65 -19.47 1.79
CA ASP A 109 -4.92 -20.17 1.73
C ASP A 109 -5.63 -20.00 0.37
N MET A 110 -5.04 -19.24 -0.57
CA MET A 110 -5.59 -19.05 -1.92
C MET A 110 -5.19 -20.19 -2.85
N MET A 111 -6.10 -20.54 -3.77
CA MET A 111 -5.77 -21.43 -4.89
C MET A 111 -4.91 -20.71 -5.92
N GLU A 112 -3.98 -21.41 -6.55
CA GLU A 112 -3.07 -20.83 -7.55
C GLU A 112 -3.81 -20.19 -8.74
N ALA A 113 -4.88 -20.83 -9.22
CA ALA A 113 -5.70 -20.29 -10.30
C ALA A 113 -6.41 -18.97 -9.92
N GLU A 114 -6.88 -18.88 -8.67
CA GLU A 114 -7.48 -17.65 -8.14
C GLU A 114 -6.43 -16.56 -8.00
N GLN A 115 -5.26 -16.90 -7.46
CA GLN A 115 -4.13 -15.98 -7.34
C GLN A 115 -3.74 -15.41 -8.71
N GLN A 116 -3.59 -16.27 -9.72
CA GLN A 116 -3.21 -15.87 -11.08
C GLN A 116 -4.27 -14.99 -11.75
N GLN A 117 -5.55 -15.29 -11.54
CA GLN A 117 -6.64 -14.47 -12.05
C GLN A 117 -6.63 -13.08 -11.39
N MET A 118 -6.43 -12.99 -10.08
CA MET A 118 -6.36 -11.70 -9.38
C MET A 118 -5.14 -10.87 -9.77
N ILE A 119 -4.01 -11.53 -10.11
CA ILE A 119 -2.83 -10.86 -10.68
C ILE A 119 -3.16 -10.30 -12.08
N TYR A 120 -3.81 -11.11 -12.93
CA TYR A 120 -4.23 -10.70 -14.27
C TYR A 120 -5.22 -9.52 -14.24
N ASP A 121 -6.15 -9.53 -13.30
CA ASP A 121 -7.11 -8.45 -13.08
C ASP A 121 -6.50 -7.22 -12.37
N HIS A 122 -5.18 -7.21 -12.16
CA HIS A 122 -4.41 -6.14 -11.50
C HIS A 122 -4.81 -5.85 -10.05
N PHE A 123 -5.47 -6.80 -9.38
CA PHE A 123 -5.85 -6.69 -7.97
C PHE A 123 -4.78 -7.18 -7.01
N LEU A 124 -4.06 -8.25 -7.37
CA LEU A 124 -3.10 -8.90 -6.49
C LEU A 124 -1.66 -8.66 -6.91
N PHE A 125 -0.77 -8.65 -5.93
CA PHE A 125 0.66 -8.58 -6.13
C PHE A 125 1.27 -9.97 -6.39
N GLU A 126 2.30 -9.98 -7.22
CA GLU A 126 3.07 -11.19 -7.51
C GLU A 126 4.13 -11.46 -6.44
N LYS A 127 4.59 -12.72 -6.37
CA LYS A 127 5.80 -13.03 -5.61
C LYS A 127 6.95 -12.16 -6.15
N PRO A 128 7.71 -11.46 -5.29
CA PRO A 128 8.81 -10.63 -5.76
C PRO A 128 9.83 -11.44 -6.56
N VAL A 129 9.97 -11.13 -7.85
CA VAL A 129 11.01 -11.68 -8.74
C VAL A 129 12.08 -10.64 -9.10
N SER A 130 11.83 -9.37 -8.78
CA SER A 130 12.78 -8.29 -9.05
C SER A 130 14.07 -8.48 -8.24
N PRO A 131 15.26 -8.46 -8.87
CA PRO A 131 16.53 -8.55 -8.17
C PRO A 131 16.70 -7.50 -7.06
N LEU A 132 16.12 -6.31 -7.23
CA LEU A 132 16.17 -5.23 -6.23
C LEU A 132 15.46 -5.62 -4.92
N LEU A 133 14.33 -6.31 -5.02
CA LEU A 133 13.52 -6.75 -3.87
C LEU A 133 14.08 -8.03 -3.24
N LEU A 134 14.66 -8.90 -4.07
CA LEU A 134 15.31 -10.13 -3.62
C LEU A 134 16.60 -9.82 -2.87
N ALA A 135 17.42 -8.91 -3.40
CA ALA A 135 18.68 -8.50 -2.78
C ALA A 135 18.47 -7.74 -1.45
N SER A 136 17.32 -7.07 -1.27
CA SER A 136 16.95 -6.44 0.00
C SER A 136 16.32 -7.42 1.01
N GLY A 137 16.14 -8.69 0.66
CA GLY A 137 15.61 -9.70 1.59
C GLY A 137 14.09 -9.65 1.83
N MET A 138 13.33 -8.87 1.04
CA MET A 138 11.89 -8.67 1.26
C MET A 138 11.04 -9.90 0.94
N ALA A 139 11.57 -10.85 0.16
CA ALA A 139 10.87 -12.07 -0.25
C ALA A 139 11.01 -13.25 0.74
N ARG A 140 11.69 -13.06 1.88
CA ARG A 140 11.90 -14.12 2.88
C ARG A 140 10.57 -14.74 3.34
N ASP A 141 10.56 -16.06 3.54
CA ASP A 141 9.41 -16.82 4.07
C ASP A 141 8.12 -16.73 3.25
N TRP A 142 8.15 -16.32 1.99
CA TRP A 142 6.94 -16.22 1.15
C TRP A 142 6.17 -17.56 1.10
N PRO A 143 4.82 -17.59 1.27
CA PRO A 143 3.87 -16.46 1.40
C PRO A 143 3.47 -16.12 2.85
N ASP A 144 4.23 -16.52 3.88
CA ASP A 144 3.87 -16.36 5.29
C ASP A 144 3.59 -14.89 5.68
N GLY A 145 2.44 -14.62 6.28
CA GLY A 145 2.04 -13.29 6.75
C GLY A 145 1.57 -12.33 5.64
N ARG A 146 1.33 -12.80 4.41
CA ARG A 146 0.95 -11.97 3.26
C ARG A 146 -0.50 -12.24 2.87
N GLY A 147 -1.17 -11.18 2.41
CA GLY A 147 -2.51 -11.31 1.86
C GLY A 147 -3.03 -10.03 1.26
N ILE A 148 -4.28 -10.11 0.82
CA ILE A 148 -5.02 -8.99 0.26
C ILE A 148 -6.34 -8.86 1.01
N TRP A 149 -6.72 -7.64 1.30
CA TRP A 149 -8.09 -7.29 1.66
C TRP A 149 -8.68 -6.46 0.53
N TYR A 150 -9.97 -6.62 0.27
CA TYR A 150 -10.71 -5.72 -0.61
C TYR A 150 -12.17 -5.58 -0.19
N ASN A 151 -12.77 -4.43 -0.50
CA ASN A 151 -14.19 -4.19 -0.26
C ASN A 151 -15.07 -4.98 -1.25
N GLU A 152 -16.37 -5.09 -0.97
CA GLU A 152 -17.32 -5.85 -1.80
C GLU A 152 -17.28 -5.48 -3.29
N TYR A 153 -17.07 -4.19 -3.58
CA TYR A 153 -17.05 -3.65 -4.94
C TYR A 153 -15.67 -3.72 -5.62
N LYS A 154 -14.63 -4.22 -4.94
CA LYS A 154 -13.23 -4.24 -5.42
C LYS A 154 -12.69 -2.87 -5.87
N THR A 155 -13.23 -1.79 -5.33
CA THR A 155 -12.81 -0.40 -5.57
C THR A 155 -11.82 0.09 -4.52
N PHE A 156 -11.69 -0.62 -3.40
CA PHE A 156 -10.73 -0.33 -2.34
C PHE A 156 -10.03 -1.63 -1.93
N LEU A 157 -8.70 -1.63 -2.00
CA LEU A 157 -7.87 -2.81 -1.73
C LEU A 157 -6.72 -2.44 -0.79
N VAL A 158 -6.32 -3.41 0.02
CA VAL A 158 -5.14 -3.29 0.89
C VAL A 158 -4.27 -4.53 0.73
N TRP A 159 -3.04 -4.35 0.28
CA TRP A 159 -2.04 -5.42 0.29
C TRP A 159 -1.30 -5.39 1.62
N VAL A 160 -1.16 -6.57 2.24
CA VAL A 160 -0.52 -6.74 3.53
C VAL A 160 0.82 -7.47 3.35
N ASN A 161 1.89 -6.88 3.87
CA ASN A 161 3.26 -7.42 3.90
C ASN A 161 3.88 -7.78 2.53
N GLU A 162 3.57 -7.01 1.49
CA GLU A 162 4.26 -7.10 0.19
C GLU A 162 5.61 -6.37 0.21
N LYS A 163 5.68 -5.14 -0.33
CA LYS A 163 6.88 -4.29 -0.28
C LYS A 163 6.93 -3.39 0.95
N ASP A 164 5.77 -3.12 1.54
CA ASP A 164 5.58 -2.33 2.76
C ASP A 164 4.65 -3.13 3.70
N HIS A 165 4.45 -2.66 4.94
CA HIS A 165 3.46 -3.29 5.84
C HIS A 165 2.07 -3.26 5.21
N LEU A 166 1.66 -2.09 4.68
CA LEU A 166 0.39 -1.90 4.01
C LEU A 166 0.57 -1.13 2.70
N ARG A 167 -0.06 -1.59 1.63
CA ARG A 167 -0.31 -0.80 0.41
C ARG A 167 -1.80 -0.56 0.28
N VAL A 168 -2.22 0.67 0.50
CA VAL A 168 -3.63 1.08 0.41
C VAL A 168 -3.89 1.59 -1.01
N ILE A 169 -4.94 1.06 -1.65
CA ILE A 169 -5.21 1.24 -3.07
C ILE A 169 -6.70 1.56 -3.23
N SER A 170 -7.01 2.64 -3.95
CA SER A 170 -8.32 2.89 -4.53
C SER A 170 -8.21 2.76 -6.04
N ILE A 171 -9.17 2.08 -6.64
CA ILE A 171 -9.26 1.88 -8.07
C ILE A 171 -10.69 2.13 -8.53
N ASP A 172 -10.80 2.83 -9.65
CA ASP A 172 -12.03 3.03 -10.38
C ASP A 172 -11.83 2.47 -11.80
N LEU A 173 -12.71 1.58 -12.21
CA LEU A 173 -12.67 0.89 -13.50
C LEU A 173 -13.78 1.44 -14.40
N HIS A 174 -13.42 2.17 -15.45
CA HIS A 174 -14.39 2.83 -16.35
C HIS A 174 -14.99 1.88 -17.40
N ARG A 175 -15.01 0.56 -17.13
CA ARG A 175 -15.55 -0.44 -18.07
C ARG A 175 -17.06 -0.62 -17.87
N GLU A 176 -17.80 -0.69 -18.97
CA GLU A 176 -19.27 -0.90 -19.06
C GLU A 176 -19.82 -2.05 -18.19
N ARG A 177 -18.97 -2.97 -17.74
CA ARG A 177 -19.33 -4.14 -16.91
C ARG A 177 -19.48 -3.83 -15.42
N TRP A 178 -19.08 -2.64 -14.96
CA TRP A 178 -19.09 -2.25 -13.54
C TRP A 178 -19.83 -0.90 -13.37
N GLN A 179 -21.14 -0.94 -13.15
CA GLN A 179 -22.00 0.24 -13.01
C GLN A 179 -22.00 0.83 -11.59
N HIS A 180 -20.83 0.95 -10.97
CA HIS A 180 -20.72 1.57 -9.65
C HIS A 180 -19.72 2.72 -9.71
N GLU A 181 -20.21 3.93 -9.44
CA GLU A 181 -19.41 5.15 -9.24
C GLU A 181 -18.56 5.01 -7.97
N GLY A 182 -17.54 4.16 -8.03
CA GLY A 182 -16.56 3.98 -6.97
C GLY A 182 -15.52 5.09 -7.05
N SER A 183 -15.83 6.26 -6.50
CA SER A 183 -14.94 7.40 -6.69
C SER A 183 -13.53 7.17 -6.15
N VAL A 184 -12.55 7.69 -6.91
CA VAL A 184 -11.11 7.77 -6.60
C VAL A 184 -10.84 8.39 -5.21
N TYR A 185 -11.84 9.02 -4.60
CA TYR A 185 -11.81 9.67 -3.30
C TYR A 185 -11.75 8.73 -2.09
N SER A 186 -11.93 7.41 -2.27
CA SER A 186 -11.97 6.47 -1.14
C SER A 186 -10.65 6.32 -0.37
N VAL A 187 -9.47 6.41 -1.02
CA VAL A 187 -8.16 6.45 -0.31
C VAL A 187 -8.05 7.69 0.59
N LEU A 188 -8.61 8.82 0.15
CA LEU A 188 -8.57 10.07 0.91
C LEU A 188 -9.56 10.03 2.09
N GLN A 189 -10.73 9.40 1.91
CA GLN A 189 -11.70 9.16 2.99
C GLN A 189 -11.22 8.13 4.03
N TRP A 190 -10.42 7.13 3.65
CA TRP A 190 -9.84 6.17 4.61
C TRP A 190 -8.95 6.86 5.66
N ASN A 191 -8.23 7.90 5.26
CA ASN A 191 -7.40 8.69 6.18
C ASN A 191 -8.22 9.62 7.09
N SER A 192 -9.39 10.12 6.63
CA SER A 192 -10.24 11.05 7.40
C SER A 192 -11.20 10.37 8.38
N ARG A 193 -11.57 9.10 8.16
CA ARG A 193 -12.48 8.32 9.04
C ARG A 193 -11.81 7.70 10.28
N GLY A 194 -10.59 8.13 10.64
CA GLY A 194 -10.00 7.83 11.95
C GLY A 194 -9.36 6.45 12.11
N LEU A 195 -9.16 5.66 11.06
CA LEU A 195 -8.40 4.39 11.17
C LEU A 195 -6.89 4.64 11.25
N ILE A 196 -6.44 5.87 10.94
CA ILE A 196 -5.08 6.35 11.20
C ILE A 196 -4.78 6.44 12.70
N THR A 197 -5.77 6.65 13.57
CA THR A 197 -5.49 6.93 14.99
C THR A 197 -5.26 5.68 15.84
N GLN A 198 -5.57 4.49 15.34
CA GLN A 198 -5.38 3.24 16.08
C GLN A 198 -4.00 2.59 15.86
N ILE A 199 -3.26 3.03 14.84
CA ILE A 199 -1.95 2.49 14.50
C ILE A 199 -1.02 3.67 14.24
N SER A 200 -0.05 3.91 15.13
CA SER A 200 1.01 4.90 14.87
C SER A 200 1.76 4.50 13.61
N TYR A 201 1.85 5.40 12.63
CA TYR A 201 2.64 5.19 11.42
C TYR A 201 4.01 5.86 11.56
N ALA A 202 5.03 5.17 11.04
CA ALA A 202 6.34 5.73 10.75
C ALA A 202 6.31 6.42 9.38
#